data_AF-A0A3P9IG84-F1
#
_entry.id   AF-A0A3P9IG84-F1
#
_cell.length_a   1.000
_cell.length_b   1.000
_cell.length_c   1.000
_cell.angle_alpha   90.00
_cell.angle_beta   90.00
_cell.angle_gamma   90.00
#
_symmetry.space_group_name_H-M   'P 1'
#
loop_
_entity.id
_entity.type
_entity.pdbx_description
1 polymer ?
#
loop_
_entity_poly.entity_id
_entity_poly.type
_entity_poly.pdbx_seq_one_letter_code
_entity_poly.pdbx_strand_id
1 'polypeptide(L)'
;MMDLHILDHRLRVTSISKSGLEHFTHPLIKLIFLRNRTRCKFFSLTETPENFTLVLDEEGFKELQPSEHLQVESSTWLPLNVVSNGNVSSSSQAVGVTKIAKSVIAPLAQQHVSVFMLSTYQTDFILVREKDLSVVVSTLKEEFSIYQEVEGESVPVRCQDVTHNLQKNGKEAIQLTVHPVLIPPNQFCVMSLDPDTLPSIATTLIDVLFYSSSPKEESPDQELDCIKFFSFSLIDGYISLVMDSEAQRQFPSDLLFTSSSGELWRMVRIGGQPLGFDECGIVAQISKPLADGDISAYYISTFSFDHALQKCGSILKQMPKNPEDTPSSSVTGRNFSEKLRDIFIKGHLFYFHIEEVIRNQESLVRKTDCISKISNTVKDRLRHLLLTIKSVFDCLEMGDLIQPDPPEFPKRDLSEKRKHGTVVTFRLKEWVEKVTQVLGGHMKHAHKC
;
A
#
# COMPACT_ATOMS: atom_id res chain seq x y z
N MET A 1 -11.90 7.57 -24.98
CA MET A 1 -11.76 8.84 -24.23
C MET A 1 -12.28 8.55 -22.84
N MET A 2 -11.55 8.94 -21.80
CA MET A 2 -11.97 8.76 -20.40
C MET A 2 -12.74 10.00 -19.94
N ASP A 3 -13.62 9.82 -18.95
CA ASP A 3 -14.41 10.91 -18.39
C ASP A 3 -13.82 11.32 -17.04
N LEU A 4 -13.67 12.63 -16.82
CA LEU A 4 -13.24 13.22 -15.56
C LEU A 4 -14.41 13.98 -14.95
N HIS A 5 -14.82 13.61 -13.76
CA HIS A 5 -15.91 14.25 -13.03
C HIS A 5 -15.34 15.10 -11.90
N ILE A 6 -15.70 16.39 -11.89
CA ILE A 6 -15.55 17.28 -10.74
C ILE A 6 -16.82 17.11 -9.91
N LEU A 7 -16.72 16.49 -8.74
CA LEU A 7 -17.90 16.17 -7.93
C LEU A 7 -18.42 17.41 -7.18
N ASP A 8 -19.70 17.40 -6.84
CA ASP A 8 -20.39 18.52 -6.16
C ASP A 8 -20.11 18.54 -4.64
N HIS A 9 -18.82 18.55 -4.28
CA HIS A 9 -18.35 18.60 -2.90
C HIS A 9 -17.27 19.66 -2.75
N ARG A 10 -17.41 20.52 -1.73
CA ARG A 10 -16.39 21.46 -1.29
C ARG A 10 -15.80 20.96 0.03
N LEU A 11 -14.56 20.53 -0.01
CA LEU A 11 -13.92 19.77 1.06
C LEU A 11 -12.93 20.61 1.86
N ARG A 12 -12.87 20.32 3.16
CA ARG A 12 -11.89 20.84 4.11
C ARG A 12 -11.02 19.68 4.58
N VAL A 13 -9.72 19.94 4.72
CA VAL A 13 -8.76 18.99 5.28
C VAL A 13 -8.35 19.50 6.65
N THR A 14 -8.55 18.69 7.69
CA THR A 14 -8.24 19.05 9.07
C THR A 14 -7.45 17.96 9.76
N SER A 15 -6.84 18.29 10.89
CA SER A 15 -6.12 17.35 11.76
C SER A 15 -6.49 17.61 13.21
N ILE A 16 -6.86 16.54 13.91
CA ILE A 16 -7.11 16.54 15.35
C ILE A 16 -5.92 15.87 16.05
N SER A 17 -5.30 16.56 17.01
CA SER A 17 -4.22 15.97 17.80
C SER A 17 -4.72 14.80 18.65
N LYS A 18 -3.87 13.80 18.89
CA LYS A 18 -4.21 12.63 19.73
C LYS A 18 -4.77 13.02 21.10
N SER A 19 -4.16 14.02 21.74
CA SER A 19 -4.58 14.55 23.04
C SER A 19 -5.95 15.24 23.04
N GLY A 20 -6.42 15.70 21.87
CA GLY A 20 -7.68 16.43 21.75
C GLY A 20 -8.87 15.58 21.35
N LEU A 21 -8.67 14.28 21.03
CA LEU A 21 -9.71 13.42 20.45
C LEU A 21 -11.00 13.37 21.27
N GLU A 22 -10.88 13.39 22.60
CA GLU A 22 -12.04 13.38 23.52
C GLU A 22 -13.00 14.54 23.26
N HIS A 23 -12.49 15.73 22.94
CA HIS A 23 -13.28 16.93 22.65
C HIS A 23 -14.07 16.79 21.34
N PHE A 24 -13.61 15.93 20.43
CA PHE A 24 -14.22 15.69 19.13
C PHE A 24 -15.03 14.39 19.07
N THR A 25 -15.12 13.63 20.15
CA THR A 25 -15.84 12.34 20.13
C THR A 25 -17.30 12.53 19.76
N HIS A 26 -18.01 13.51 20.34
CA HIS A 26 -19.41 13.78 20.02
C HIS A 26 -19.64 14.07 18.52
N PRO A 27 -18.98 15.07 17.89
CA PRO A 27 -19.18 15.33 16.46
C PRO A 27 -18.73 14.17 15.58
N LEU A 28 -17.65 13.46 15.92
CA LEU A 28 -17.18 12.32 15.13
C LEU A 28 -18.17 11.15 15.17
N ILE A 29 -18.74 10.82 16.33
CA ILE A 29 -19.81 9.82 16.45
C ILE A 29 -21.02 10.22 15.63
N LYS A 30 -21.40 11.50 15.65
CA LYS A 30 -22.51 12.02 14.85
C LYS A 30 -22.25 11.84 13.35
N LEU A 31 -21.05 12.17 12.87
CA LEU A 31 -20.65 12.05 11.46
C LEU A 31 -20.56 10.59 11.00
N ILE A 32 -20.08 9.68 11.86
CA ILE A 32 -19.91 8.26 11.54
C ILE A 32 -21.25 7.51 11.55
N PHE A 33 -22.03 7.64 12.63
CA PHE A 33 -23.18 6.75 12.89
C PHE A 33 -24.54 7.40 12.69
N LEU A 34 -24.64 8.72 12.77
CA LEU A 34 -25.92 9.43 12.82
C LEU A 34 -26.17 10.21 11.53
N ARG A 35 -26.16 9.52 10.38
CA ARG A 35 -26.40 10.11 9.05
C ARG A 35 -27.62 11.04 9.00
N ASN A 36 -28.72 10.68 9.65
CA ASN A 36 -29.96 11.49 9.68
C ASN A 36 -29.85 12.77 10.54
N ARG A 37 -28.73 12.99 11.22
CA ARG A 37 -28.48 14.16 12.08
C ARG A 37 -27.50 15.16 11.46
N THR A 38 -26.93 14.85 10.30
CA THR A 38 -26.01 15.72 9.56
C THR A 38 -26.38 15.76 8.08
N ARG A 39 -25.98 16.81 7.38
CA ARG A 39 -26.09 16.90 5.91
C ARG A 39 -24.78 16.55 5.21
N CYS A 40 -23.77 16.13 5.98
CA CYS A 40 -22.49 15.69 5.47
C CYS A 40 -22.68 14.46 4.57
N LYS A 41 -22.16 14.55 3.35
CA LYS A 41 -22.13 13.51 2.33
C LYS A 41 -20.73 13.02 2.05
N PHE A 42 -19.70 13.83 2.33
CA PHE A 42 -18.31 13.43 2.20
C PHE A 42 -17.63 13.50 3.55
N PHE A 43 -17.30 12.34 4.13
CA PHE A 43 -16.56 12.24 5.38
C PHE A 43 -15.48 11.15 5.28
N SER A 44 -14.26 11.48 5.67
CA SER A 44 -13.17 10.53 5.84
C SER A 44 -12.38 10.87 7.07
N LEU A 45 -12.07 9.87 7.89
CA LEU A 45 -11.24 9.94 9.08
C LEU A 45 -10.11 8.93 8.93
N THR A 46 -8.88 9.41 8.96
CA THR A 46 -7.67 8.57 8.95
C THR A 46 -6.87 8.81 10.22
N GLU A 47 -6.77 7.78 11.04
CA GLU A 47 -5.89 7.72 12.20
C GLU A 47 -4.46 7.35 11.76
N THR A 48 -3.48 8.14 12.18
CA THR A 48 -2.04 7.83 12.11
C THR A 48 -1.43 7.84 13.52
N PRO A 49 -0.13 7.54 13.71
CA PRO A 49 0.50 7.71 15.02
C PRO A 49 0.46 9.16 15.52
N GLU A 50 0.50 10.14 14.61
CA GLU A 50 0.64 11.56 14.96
C GLU A 50 -0.69 12.24 15.24
N ASN A 51 -1.73 11.93 14.48
CA ASN A 51 -3.01 12.64 14.55
C ASN A 51 -4.17 11.84 13.93
N PHE A 52 -5.35 12.47 13.94
CA PHE A 52 -6.50 12.05 13.15
C PHE A 52 -6.73 13.08 12.05
N THR A 53 -6.46 12.69 10.81
CA THR A 53 -6.77 13.52 9.64
C THR A 53 -8.24 13.34 9.26
N LEU A 54 -8.94 14.45 9.07
CA LEU A 54 -10.29 14.47 8.51
C LEU A 54 -10.29 15.11 7.14
N VAL A 55 -11.05 14.52 6.21
CA VAL A 55 -11.45 15.14 4.95
C VAL A 55 -12.97 15.14 4.93
N LEU A 56 -13.56 16.32 4.98
CA LEU A 56 -15.02 16.45 5.10
C LEU A 56 -15.56 17.62 4.30
N ASP A 57 -16.80 17.51 3.86
CA ASP A 57 -17.49 18.63 3.21
C ASP A 57 -17.80 19.79 4.18
N GLU A 58 -18.21 20.93 3.63
CA GLU A 58 -18.56 22.13 4.41
C GLU A 58 -19.68 21.88 5.44
N GLU A 59 -20.59 20.93 5.21
CA GLU A 59 -21.65 20.62 6.17
C GLU A 59 -21.11 19.81 7.36
N GLY A 60 -20.23 18.84 7.10
CA GLY A 60 -19.51 18.12 8.14
C GLY A 60 -18.56 19.03 8.92
N PHE A 61 -17.87 19.94 8.24
CA PHE A 61 -16.92 20.87 8.87
C PHE A 61 -17.59 21.77 9.92
N LYS A 62 -18.85 22.14 9.73
CA LYS A 62 -19.64 22.92 10.72
C LYS A 62 -19.86 22.20 12.05
N GLU A 63 -19.74 20.88 12.09
CA GLU A 63 -19.87 20.08 13.31
C GLU A 63 -18.60 20.16 14.19
N LEU A 64 -17.46 20.57 13.61
CA LEU A 64 -16.18 20.67 14.32
C LEU A 64 -16.03 22.05 14.97
N GLN A 65 -15.88 22.09 16.29
CA GLN A 65 -15.60 23.33 17.00
C GLN A 65 -14.11 23.68 16.92
N PRO A 66 -13.75 24.95 16.67
CA PRO A 66 -12.36 25.40 16.75
C PRO A 66 -11.77 25.13 18.14
N SER A 67 -10.55 24.60 18.19
CA SER A 67 -9.80 24.39 19.42
C SER A 67 -8.30 24.39 19.12
N GLU A 68 -7.45 24.44 20.15
CA GLU A 68 -6.00 24.29 19.99
C GLU A 68 -5.57 22.93 19.43
N HIS A 69 -6.45 21.93 19.54
CA HIS A 69 -6.22 20.57 19.05
C HIS A 69 -6.64 20.37 17.60
N LEU A 70 -7.31 21.35 16.97
CA LEU A 70 -7.79 21.26 15.60
C LEU A 70 -6.97 22.17 14.68
N GLN A 71 -6.22 21.55 13.77
CA GLN A 71 -5.56 22.23 12.67
C GLN A 71 -6.43 22.14 11.42
N VAL A 72 -6.57 23.25 10.71
CA VAL A 72 -7.41 23.34 9.51
C VAL A 72 -6.54 23.87 8.38
N GLU A 73 -6.52 23.16 7.26
CA GLU A 73 -5.89 23.66 6.05
C GLU A 73 -6.74 24.81 5.46
N SER A 74 -6.04 25.83 4.96
CA SER A 74 -6.62 27.11 4.54
C SER A 74 -7.47 27.04 3.27
N SER A 75 -7.18 26.10 2.38
CA SER A 75 -7.80 25.99 1.07
C SER A 75 -9.07 25.13 1.13
N THR A 76 -10.00 25.42 0.23
CA THR A 76 -11.10 24.52 -0.09
C THR A 76 -10.66 23.61 -1.24
N TRP A 77 -10.98 22.32 -1.13
CA TRP A 77 -10.57 21.29 -2.07
C TRP A 77 -11.78 20.74 -2.82
N LEU A 78 -11.59 20.47 -4.11
CA LEU A 78 -12.58 19.87 -4.99
C LEU A 78 -12.12 18.45 -5.34
N PRO A 79 -12.94 17.41 -5.07
CA PRO A 79 -12.60 16.05 -5.43
C PRO A 79 -12.89 15.80 -6.92
N LEU A 80 -11.88 15.29 -7.61
CA LEU A 80 -11.98 14.79 -8.96
C LEU A 80 -12.07 13.26 -8.93
N ASN A 81 -12.87 12.69 -9.82
CA ASN A 81 -13.00 11.26 -10.00
C ASN A 81 -12.86 10.91 -11.49
N VAL A 82 -12.06 9.89 -11.81
CA VAL A 82 -11.87 9.43 -13.20
C VAL A 82 -12.72 8.19 -13.43
N VAL A 83 -13.70 8.31 -14.31
CA VAL A 83 -14.58 7.19 -14.68
C VAL A 83 -14.08 6.60 -16.00
N SER A 84 -13.67 5.34 -15.96
CA SER A 84 -13.32 4.60 -17.16
C SER A 84 -14.59 3.99 -17.76
N ASN A 85 -15.08 4.55 -18.88
CA ASN A 85 -16.16 3.93 -19.65
C ASN A 85 -15.68 2.55 -20.14
N GLY A 86 -16.29 1.50 -19.58
CA GLY A 86 -15.80 0.12 -19.55
C GLY A 86 -15.76 -0.59 -20.89
N ASN A 87 -14.83 -0.24 -21.77
CA ASN A 87 -14.62 -0.94 -23.04
C ASN A 87 -13.18 -1.38 -23.32
N VAL A 88 -12.35 -1.55 -22.28
CA VAL A 88 -11.03 -2.17 -22.43
C VAL A 88 -10.95 -3.42 -21.55
N SER A 89 -11.45 -4.52 -22.10
CA SER A 89 -11.15 -5.87 -21.62
C SER A 89 -9.67 -6.18 -21.87
N SER A 90 -8.78 -5.71 -20.99
CA SER A 90 -7.44 -6.27 -20.86
C SER A 90 -7.25 -6.70 -19.42
N SER A 91 -7.15 -8.01 -19.21
CA SER A 91 -7.06 -8.72 -17.93
C SER A 91 -5.77 -8.46 -17.12
N SER A 92 -5.16 -7.28 -17.28
CA SER A 92 -3.89 -6.88 -16.68
C SER A 92 -3.75 -5.35 -16.66
N GLN A 93 -4.68 -4.67 -15.99
CA GLN A 93 -4.52 -3.25 -15.67
C GLN A 93 -4.39 -3.11 -14.16
N ALA A 94 -3.26 -2.59 -13.68
CA ALA A 94 -3.08 -2.18 -12.30
C ALA A 94 -4.32 -1.43 -11.77
N VAL A 95 -4.73 -1.69 -10.54
CA VAL A 95 -5.85 -1.04 -9.83
C VAL A 95 -5.35 0.17 -9.04
N GLY A 96 -6.22 1.15 -8.83
CA GLY A 96 -5.95 2.32 -7.97
C GLY A 96 -5.27 3.48 -8.70
N VAL A 97 -4.57 4.33 -7.93
CA VAL A 97 -3.85 5.53 -8.39
C VAL A 97 -2.91 5.27 -9.57
N THR A 98 -2.42 4.04 -9.69
CA THR A 98 -1.53 3.61 -10.78
C THR A 98 -2.16 3.81 -12.17
N LYS A 99 -3.48 3.67 -12.30
CA LYS A 99 -4.20 3.87 -13.58
C LYS A 99 -4.13 5.31 -14.08
N ILE A 100 -4.20 6.25 -13.14
CA ILE A 100 -4.29 7.69 -13.39
C ILE A 100 -2.93 8.39 -13.25
N ALA A 101 -1.88 7.65 -12.91
CA ALA A 101 -0.54 8.18 -12.67
C ALA A 101 0.01 8.96 -13.89
N LYS A 102 -0.17 8.41 -15.09
CA LYS A 102 0.35 8.99 -16.34
C LYS A 102 -0.56 10.05 -16.96
N SER A 103 -1.87 9.88 -16.86
CA SER A 103 -2.86 10.72 -17.52
C SER A 103 -3.36 11.89 -16.66
N VAL A 104 -3.29 11.77 -15.32
CA VAL A 104 -3.76 12.83 -14.42
C VAL A 104 -2.66 13.33 -13.49
N ILE A 105 -2.05 12.43 -12.70
CA ILE A 105 -1.12 12.84 -11.63
C ILE A 105 0.13 13.51 -12.20
N ALA A 106 0.75 12.94 -13.23
CA ALA A 106 1.96 13.51 -13.83
C ALA A 106 1.71 14.85 -14.55
N PRO A 107 0.67 15.03 -15.38
CA PRO A 107 0.35 16.34 -15.96
C PRO A 107 0.07 17.43 -14.92
N LEU A 108 -0.69 17.13 -13.86
CA LEU A 108 -0.97 18.09 -12.79
C LEU A 108 0.31 18.50 -12.04
N ALA A 109 1.20 17.55 -11.76
CA ALA A 109 2.49 17.84 -11.14
C ALA A 109 3.38 18.74 -12.03
N GLN A 110 3.38 18.53 -13.35
CA GLN A 110 4.12 19.35 -14.31
C GLN A 110 3.61 20.80 -14.38
N GLN A 111 2.33 21.02 -14.10
CA GLN A 111 1.72 22.35 -14.04
C GLN A 111 1.71 22.95 -12.63
N HIS A 112 2.48 22.36 -11.70
CA HIS A 112 2.59 22.81 -10.31
C HIS A 112 1.24 22.88 -9.58
N VAL A 113 0.35 21.94 -9.88
CA VAL A 113 -0.90 21.73 -9.13
C VAL A 113 -0.62 20.71 -8.02
N SER A 114 -0.75 21.14 -6.77
CA SER A 114 -0.66 20.25 -5.61
C SER A 114 -1.96 19.44 -5.50
N VAL A 115 -1.83 18.16 -5.16
CA VAL A 115 -2.93 17.21 -5.08
C VAL A 115 -2.92 16.50 -3.74
N PHE A 116 -4.10 16.22 -3.21
CA PHE A 116 -4.30 15.39 -2.03
C PHE A 116 -5.06 14.13 -2.43
N MET A 117 -4.50 12.95 -2.17
CA MET A 117 -5.09 11.70 -2.65
C MET A 117 -5.93 11.04 -1.56
N LEU A 118 -7.11 10.55 -1.94
CA LEU A 118 -7.94 9.73 -1.07
C LEU A 118 -8.47 8.52 -1.85
N SER A 119 -7.70 7.44 -1.84
CA SER A 119 -8.15 6.14 -2.32
C SER A 119 -9.10 5.48 -1.32
N THR A 120 -10.23 5.00 -1.82
CA THR A 120 -11.23 4.21 -1.08
C THR A 120 -11.37 2.82 -1.70
N TYR A 121 -12.18 1.96 -1.09
CA TYR A 121 -12.54 0.68 -1.69
C TYR A 121 -13.25 0.86 -3.04
N GLN A 122 -14.05 1.92 -3.21
CA GLN A 122 -14.87 2.15 -4.40
C GLN A 122 -14.10 2.83 -5.53
N THR A 123 -13.37 3.90 -5.22
CA THR A 123 -12.65 4.72 -6.22
C THR A 123 -11.50 5.51 -5.61
N ASP A 124 -10.71 6.15 -6.48
CA ASP A 124 -9.63 7.06 -6.12
C ASP A 124 -10.08 8.51 -6.31
N PHE A 125 -10.18 9.28 -5.21
CA PHE A 125 -10.44 10.71 -5.27
C PHE A 125 -9.13 11.49 -5.35
N ILE A 126 -9.08 12.45 -6.27
CA ILE A 126 -7.95 13.36 -6.46
C ILE A 126 -8.43 14.74 -6.06
N LEU A 127 -8.02 15.21 -4.89
CA LEU A 127 -8.43 16.52 -4.40
C LEU A 127 -7.47 17.58 -4.95
N VAL A 128 -8.03 18.60 -5.59
CA VAL A 128 -7.31 19.79 -6.06
C VAL A 128 -7.87 21.02 -5.35
N ARG A 129 -7.05 22.04 -5.14
CA ARG A 129 -7.54 23.29 -4.54
C ARG A 129 -8.47 24.00 -5.53
N GLU A 130 -9.55 24.57 -5.04
CA GLU A 130 -10.55 25.28 -5.85
C GLU A 130 -9.91 26.39 -6.71
N LYS A 131 -8.90 27.08 -6.17
CA LYS A 131 -8.14 28.11 -6.90
C LYS A 131 -7.35 27.58 -8.11
N ASP A 132 -6.97 26.31 -8.10
CA ASP A 132 -6.17 25.66 -9.14
C ASP A 132 -7.06 24.98 -10.21
N LEU A 133 -8.39 25.01 -10.07
CA LEU A 133 -9.34 24.34 -10.97
C LEU A 133 -9.20 24.76 -12.43
N SER A 134 -8.92 26.03 -12.69
CA SER A 134 -8.74 26.54 -14.05
C SER A 134 -7.55 25.89 -14.77
N VAL A 135 -6.44 25.74 -14.05
CA VAL A 135 -5.24 25.06 -14.51
C VAL A 135 -5.53 23.59 -14.75
N VAL A 136 -6.22 22.92 -13.81
CA VAL A 136 -6.63 21.51 -13.92
C VAL A 136 -7.45 21.26 -15.19
N VAL A 137 -8.52 22.02 -15.41
CA VAL A 137 -9.38 21.88 -16.60
C VAL A 137 -8.57 22.12 -17.88
N SER A 138 -7.75 23.17 -17.91
CA SER A 138 -6.93 23.48 -19.08
C SER A 138 -5.88 22.41 -19.40
N THR A 139 -5.39 21.72 -18.37
CA THR A 139 -4.35 20.67 -18.48
C THR A 139 -4.94 19.35 -18.95
N LEU A 140 -6.11 18.96 -18.44
CA LEU A 140 -6.68 17.63 -18.65
C LEU A 140 -7.69 17.55 -19.81
N LYS A 141 -8.18 18.68 -20.32
CA LYS A 141 -9.20 18.72 -21.40
C LYS A 141 -8.77 18.04 -22.71
N GLU A 142 -7.47 17.90 -22.97
CA GLU A 142 -6.98 17.29 -24.20
C GLU A 142 -7.13 15.76 -24.17
N GLU A 143 -7.06 15.16 -22.97
CA GLU A 143 -7.16 13.72 -22.78
C GLU A 143 -8.55 13.27 -22.27
N PHE A 144 -9.28 14.15 -21.58
CA PHE A 144 -10.52 13.83 -20.89
C PHE A 144 -11.70 14.69 -21.34
N SER A 145 -12.89 14.07 -21.40
CA SER A 145 -14.15 14.82 -21.36
C SER A 145 -14.45 15.18 -19.91
N ILE A 146 -14.48 16.47 -19.60
CA ILE A 146 -14.62 16.96 -18.24
C ILE A 146 -16.08 17.32 -17.97
N TYR A 147 -16.63 16.72 -16.92
CA TYR A 147 -17.97 16.97 -16.41
C TYR A 147 -17.87 17.56 -15.00
N GLN A 148 -18.80 18.43 -14.67
CA GLN A 148 -19.00 18.95 -13.33
C GLN A 148 -20.37 18.50 -12.84
N GLU A 149 -20.41 17.88 -11.67
CA GLU A 149 -21.66 17.57 -11.02
C GLU A 149 -22.25 18.83 -10.41
N VAL A 150 -23.52 19.09 -10.71
CA VAL A 150 -24.30 20.19 -10.16
C VAL A 150 -25.65 19.62 -9.77
N GLU A 151 -25.96 19.62 -8.47
CA GLU A 151 -27.22 19.05 -7.94
C GLU A 151 -27.43 17.56 -8.31
N GLY A 152 -26.34 16.81 -8.53
CA GLY A 152 -26.36 15.39 -8.91
C GLY A 152 -26.41 15.12 -10.41
N GLU A 153 -26.48 16.16 -11.26
CA GLU A 153 -26.43 16.02 -12.71
C GLU A 153 -25.03 16.33 -13.26
N SER A 154 -24.53 15.51 -14.18
CA SER A 154 -23.22 15.71 -14.81
C SER A 154 -23.31 16.66 -16.00
N VAL A 155 -22.79 17.88 -15.85
CA VAL A 155 -22.81 18.93 -16.86
C VAL A 155 -21.42 19.07 -17.52
N PRO A 156 -21.30 19.08 -18.86
CA PRO A 156 -20.00 19.22 -19.51
C PRO A 156 -19.40 20.62 -19.29
N VAL A 157 -18.13 20.67 -18.88
CA VAL A 157 -17.41 21.93 -18.65
C VAL A 157 -16.95 22.53 -19.98
N ARG A 158 -17.37 23.77 -20.28
CA ARG A 158 -16.96 24.50 -21.50
C ARG A 158 -15.81 25.45 -21.20
N CYS A 159 -14.77 25.46 -22.05
CA CYS A 159 -13.56 26.27 -21.84
C CYS A 159 -13.77 27.79 -21.73
N GLN A 160 -14.92 28.33 -22.16
CA GLN A 160 -15.17 29.79 -22.13
C GLN A 160 -15.40 30.30 -20.69
N ASP A 161 -15.90 29.46 -19.79
CA ASP A 161 -16.30 29.84 -18.43
C ASP A 161 -15.10 30.00 -17.46
N VAL A 162 -13.89 29.64 -17.91
CA VAL A 162 -12.68 29.53 -17.07
C VAL A 162 -11.61 30.58 -17.42
N THR A 163 -11.86 31.41 -18.44
CA THR A 163 -10.88 32.34 -19.02
C THR A 163 -10.52 33.54 -18.13
N HIS A 164 -11.25 33.80 -17.04
CA HIS A 164 -11.07 35.02 -16.26
C HIS A 164 -9.89 35.03 -15.27
N ASN A 165 -9.23 33.89 -14.99
CA ASN A 165 -8.18 33.81 -13.94
C ASN A 165 -6.95 32.97 -14.34
N LEU A 166 -6.50 33.02 -15.61
CA LEU A 166 -5.28 32.34 -16.02
C LEU A 166 -4.02 33.09 -15.52
N GLN A 167 -3.86 33.21 -14.20
CA GLN A 167 -2.56 33.49 -13.61
C GLN A 167 -1.76 32.20 -13.69
N LYS A 168 -0.78 32.13 -14.61
CA LYS A 168 0.28 31.12 -14.52
C LYS A 168 0.82 31.21 -13.10
N ASN A 169 0.74 30.13 -12.32
CA ASN A 169 1.35 30.05 -11.00
C ASN A 169 2.85 30.33 -11.18
N GLY A 170 3.26 31.58 -11.01
CA GLY A 170 4.65 32.04 -11.07
C GLY A 170 5.46 31.61 -9.85
N LYS A 171 5.09 30.47 -9.25
CA LYS A 171 5.88 29.85 -8.20
C LYS A 171 7.14 29.31 -8.88
N GLU A 172 8.29 29.83 -8.46
CA GLU A 172 9.60 29.25 -8.78
C GLU A 172 9.53 27.74 -8.59
N ALA A 173 10.12 26.99 -9.52
CA ALA A 173 10.08 25.53 -9.51
C ALA A 173 10.58 25.03 -8.14
N ILE A 174 9.64 24.66 -7.26
CA ILE A 174 9.96 24.06 -5.97
C ILE A 174 10.76 22.81 -6.32
N GLN A 175 12.00 22.78 -5.82
CA GLN A 175 12.93 21.70 -6.10
C GLN A 175 12.27 20.38 -5.66
N LEU A 176 12.04 19.47 -6.61
CA LEU A 176 11.48 18.15 -6.35
C LEU A 176 12.35 17.46 -5.29
N THR A 177 11.83 17.38 -4.07
CA THR A 177 12.55 16.80 -2.95
C THR A 177 12.25 15.31 -2.93
N VAL A 178 13.30 14.49 -2.91
CA VAL A 178 13.14 13.05 -2.76
C VAL A 178 12.81 12.76 -1.29
N HIS A 179 11.55 12.45 -1.02
CA HIS A 179 11.09 12.12 0.33
C HIS A 179 11.55 10.73 0.76
N PRO A 180 12.03 10.56 2.00
CA PRO A 180 12.33 9.24 2.53
C PRO A 180 11.04 8.42 2.67
N VAL A 181 11.18 7.10 2.54
CA VAL A 181 10.07 6.16 2.65
C VAL A 181 10.29 5.18 3.80
N LEU A 182 9.22 4.86 4.52
CA LEU A 182 9.18 3.87 5.59
C LEU A 182 8.21 2.76 5.20
N ILE A 183 8.63 1.50 5.34
CA ILE A 183 7.81 0.33 5.01
C ILE A 183 7.54 -0.44 6.30
N PRO A 184 6.45 -0.13 7.02
CA PRO A 184 6.10 -0.86 8.24
C PRO A 184 5.78 -2.34 7.94
N PRO A 185 5.94 -3.23 8.93
CA PRO A 185 5.71 -4.66 8.76
C PRO A 185 4.22 -5.04 8.64
N ASN A 186 3.31 -4.13 9.00
CA ASN A 186 1.86 -4.34 8.96
C ASN A 186 1.39 -4.89 7.62
N GLN A 187 0.34 -5.70 7.69
CA GLN A 187 -0.45 -6.14 6.55
C GLN A 187 -1.83 -5.51 6.66
N PHE A 188 -2.18 -4.70 5.67
CA PHE A 188 -3.44 -3.96 5.61
C PHE A 188 -4.45 -4.68 4.75
N CYS A 189 -5.72 -4.52 5.08
CA CYS A 189 -6.86 -4.90 4.26
C CYS A 189 -7.61 -3.63 3.85
N VAL A 190 -8.14 -3.64 2.62
CA VAL A 190 -9.04 -2.61 2.11
C VAL A 190 -10.40 -3.28 1.95
N MET A 191 -11.40 -2.74 2.65
CA MET A 191 -12.70 -3.39 2.85
C MET A 191 -13.84 -2.39 2.67
N SER A 192 -15.04 -2.92 2.45
CA SER A 192 -16.29 -2.18 2.46
C SER A 192 -17.29 -2.86 3.39
N LEU A 193 -18.36 -2.13 3.69
CA LEU A 193 -19.43 -2.55 4.58
C LEU A 193 -20.75 -2.03 4.02
N ASP A 194 -21.79 -2.83 4.13
CA ASP A 194 -23.15 -2.36 3.87
C ASP A 194 -23.52 -1.29 4.92
N PRO A 195 -23.89 -0.05 4.51
CA PRO A 195 -24.27 1.00 5.44
C PRO A 195 -25.36 0.62 6.44
N ASP A 196 -26.29 -0.25 6.05
CA ASP A 196 -27.37 -0.70 6.93
C ASP A 196 -26.86 -1.61 8.07
N THR A 197 -25.68 -2.21 7.88
CA THR A 197 -25.01 -3.05 8.86
C THR A 197 -24.00 -2.30 9.74
N LEU A 198 -23.71 -1.01 9.45
CA LEU A 198 -22.81 -0.17 10.25
C LEU A 198 -23.16 -0.13 11.75
N PRO A 199 -24.43 -0.06 12.17
CA PRO A 199 -24.78 -0.11 13.60
C PRO A 199 -24.30 -1.38 14.30
N SER A 200 -24.22 -2.52 13.58
CA SER A 200 -23.82 -3.82 14.12
C SER A 200 -22.34 -3.88 14.51
N ILE A 201 -21.49 -3.05 13.88
CA ILE A 201 -20.07 -2.96 14.20
C ILE A 201 -19.71 -1.71 15.02
N ALA A 202 -20.71 -0.92 15.43
CA ALA A 202 -20.49 0.41 15.98
C ALA A 202 -19.58 0.39 17.22
N THR A 203 -19.82 -0.52 18.16
CA THR A 203 -19.02 -0.63 19.37
C THR A 203 -17.57 -0.99 19.08
N THR A 204 -17.33 -1.93 18.16
CA THR A 204 -15.97 -2.31 17.73
C THR A 204 -15.29 -1.15 17.03
N LEU A 205 -15.98 -0.48 16.10
CA LEU A 205 -15.42 0.66 15.38
C LEU A 205 -15.08 1.81 16.33
N ILE A 206 -15.93 2.06 17.33
CA ILE A 206 -15.69 3.06 18.38
C ILE A 206 -14.45 2.69 19.21
N ASP A 207 -14.34 1.43 19.64
CA ASP A 207 -13.20 0.95 20.40
C ASP A 207 -11.89 1.09 19.63
N VAL A 208 -11.89 0.71 18.35
CA VAL A 208 -10.72 0.79 17.46
C VAL A 208 -10.28 2.24 17.19
N LEU A 209 -11.24 3.15 16.98
CA LEU A 209 -10.97 4.55 16.63
C LEU A 209 -10.66 5.45 17.84
N PHE A 210 -11.32 5.24 18.98
CA PHE A 210 -11.29 6.20 20.09
C PHE A 210 -10.61 5.69 21.35
N TYR A 211 -10.50 4.36 21.54
CA TYR A 211 -10.04 3.78 22.82
C TYR A 211 -8.80 2.89 22.67
N SER A 212 -8.56 2.32 21.50
CA SER A 212 -7.37 1.50 21.20
C SER A 212 -6.11 2.36 21.19
N SER A 213 -5.44 2.40 22.34
CA SER A 213 -4.24 3.20 22.56
C SER A 213 -3.14 2.84 21.56
N SER A 214 -2.44 3.85 21.05
CA SER A 214 -1.11 3.66 20.45
C SER A 214 -0.17 3.06 21.52
N PRO A 215 0.77 2.16 21.15
CA PRO A 215 1.77 1.67 22.08
C PRO A 215 2.43 2.86 22.79
N LYS A 216 2.41 2.86 24.13
CA LYS A 216 3.11 3.89 24.91
C LYS A 216 4.60 3.76 24.60
N GLU A 217 5.29 4.88 24.42
CA GLU A 217 6.75 4.96 24.25
C GLU A 217 7.49 4.39 25.48
N GLU A 218 7.58 3.07 25.64
CA GLU A 218 8.39 2.44 26.68
C GLU A 218 8.97 1.09 26.22
N SER A 219 10.08 1.13 25.47
CA SER A 219 11.31 0.35 25.70
C SER A 219 12.23 0.37 24.45
N PRO A 220 13.56 0.47 24.59
CA PRO A 220 14.48 0.61 23.44
C PRO A 220 14.72 -0.69 22.64
N ASP A 221 14.11 -1.82 23.03
CA ASP A 221 14.51 -3.17 22.60
C ASP A 221 13.39 -3.99 21.91
N GLN A 222 12.31 -3.37 21.42
CA GLN A 222 11.33 -4.09 20.57
C GLN A 222 11.62 -3.88 19.09
N GLU A 223 12.31 -4.85 18.49
CA GLU A 223 12.42 -5.01 17.05
C GLU A 223 11.02 -5.16 16.41
N LEU A 224 10.70 -4.25 15.46
CA LEU A 224 9.56 -4.24 14.54
C LEU A 224 8.19 -3.83 15.13
N ASP A 225 8.11 -2.60 15.65
CA ASP A 225 6.83 -2.01 16.05
C ASP A 225 5.96 -1.72 14.81
N CYS A 226 4.77 -2.32 14.77
CA CYS A 226 3.76 -2.06 13.74
C CYS A 226 3.31 -0.59 13.79
N ILE A 227 3.03 0.02 12.64
CA ILE A 227 2.45 1.37 12.60
C ILE A 227 0.96 1.32 12.95
N LYS A 228 0.48 2.25 13.77
CA LYS A 228 -0.96 2.49 13.94
C LYS A 228 -1.48 3.24 12.71
N PHE A 229 -2.34 2.61 11.93
CA PHE A 229 -3.01 3.23 10.80
C PHE A 229 -4.40 2.64 10.59
N PHE A 230 -5.42 3.49 10.60
CA PHE A 230 -6.81 3.10 10.36
C PHE A 230 -7.53 4.20 9.59
N SER A 231 -8.20 3.87 8.49
CA SER A 231 -8.98 4.82 7.70
C SER A 231 -10.42 4.36 7.57
N PHE A 232 -11.35 5.26 7.88
CA PHE A 232 -12.79 5.10 7.69
C PHE A 232 -13.28 6.22 6.79
N SER A 233 -13.99 5.87 5.73
CA SER A 233 -14.64 6.86 4.86
C SER A 233 -16.12 6.51 4.66
N LEU A 234 -16.94 7.54 4.66
CA LEU A 234 -18.38 7.54 4.43
C LEU A 234 -18.67 8.61 3.37
N ILE A 235 -18.70 8.21 2.10
CA ILE A 235 -18.79 9.13 0.97
C ILE A 235 -19.98 8.74 0.10
N ASP A 236 -20.95 9.65 -0.05
CA ASP A 236 -22.19 9.47 -0.82
C ASP A 236 -22.90 8.14 -0.53
N GLY A 237 -22.90 7.76 0.75
CA GLY A 237 -23.55 6.53 1.20
C GLY A 237 -22.65 5.30 1.19
N TYR A 238 -21.47 5.32 0.56
CA TYR A 238 -20.55 4.19 0.52
C TYR A 238 -19.57 4.21 1.69
N ILE A 239 -19.30 3.02 2.27
CA ILE A 239 -18.32 2.83 3.34
C ILE A 239 -17.04 2.22 2.77
N SER A 240 -15.91 2.79 3.16
CA SER A 240 -14.58 2.26 2.91
C SER A 240 -13.81 2.18 4.22
N LEU A 241 -13.09 1.07 4.40
CA LEU A 241 -12.28 0.79 5.57
C LEU A 241 -10.88 0.36 5.12
N VAL A 242 -9.85 0.94 5.73
CA VAL A 242 -8.48 0.47 5.63
C VAL A 242 -7.96 0.24 7.03
N MET A 243 -7.61 -0.99 7.35
CA MET A 243 -7.13 -1.36 8.68
C MET A 243 -6.12 -2.50 8.59
N ASP A 244 -5.27 -2.63 9.59
CA ASP A 244 -4.33 -3.74 9.66
C ASP A 244 -5.04 -5.07 10.00
N SER A 245 -4.33 -6.18 9.77
CA SER A 245 -4.86 -7.53 9.95
C SER A 245 -5.13 -7.91 11.40
N GLU A 246 -4.59 -7.18 12.38
CA GLU A 246 -4.90 -7.36 13.80
C GLU A 246 -6.20 -6.64 14.16
N ALA A 247 -6.35 -5.38 13.76
CA ALA A 247 -7.60 -4.64 13.91
C ALA A 247 -8.77 -5.37 13.22
N GLN A 248 -8.56 -5.90 12.01
CA GLN A 248 -9.58 -6.64 11.25
C GLN A 248 -10.14 -7.86 12.01
N ARG A 249 -9.36 -8.52 12.88
CA ARG A 249 -9.82 -9.68 13.67
C ARG A 249 -10.82 -9.31 14.76
N GLN A 250 -10.89 -8.03 15.15
CA GLN A 250 -11.85 -7.54 16.14
C GLN A 250 -13.25 -7.36 15.54
N PHE A 251 -13.35 -7.27 14.21
CA PHE A 251 -14.61 -7.10 13.50
C PHE A 251 -15.24 -8.45 13.14
N PRO A 252 -16.59 -8.53 13.08
CA PRO A 252 -17.29 -9.70 12.57
C PRO A 252 -16.92 -9.99 11.11
N SER A 253 -16.44 -11.20 10.83
CA SER A 253 -15.91 -11.58 9.51
C SER A 253 -16.96 -11.73 8.42
N ASP A 254 -18.23 -11.82 8.80
CA ASP A 254 -19.39 -11.98 7.92
C ASP A 254 -19.95 -10.64 7.40
N LEU A 255 -19.63 -9.53 8.06
CA LEU A 255 -20.12 -8.20 7.69
C LEU A 255 -19.16 -7.44 6.78
N LEU A 256 -17.86 -7.66 6.93
CA LEU A 256 -16.84 -6.96 6.13
C LEU A 256 -16.59 -7.67 4.81
N PHE A 257 -16.79 -6.95 3.71
CA PHE A 257 -16.51 -7.46 2.37
C PHE A 257 -15.17 -6.91 1.87
N THR A 258 -14.35 -7.80 1.33
CA THR A 258 -13.11 -7.46 0.64
C THR A 258 -13.15 -8.04 -0.77
N SER A 259 -12.26 -7.58 -1.66
CA SER A 259 -12.14 -8.18 -2.98
C SER A 259 -11.80 -9.67 -2.82
N SER A 260 -12.42 -10.51 -3.66
CA SER A 260 -12.59 -11.96 -3.54
C SER A 260 -11.32 -12.83 -3.35
N SER A 261 -10.13 -12.24 -3.25
CA SER A 261 -8.83 -12.91 -3.15
C SER A 261 -8.20 -12.85 -1.75
N GLY A 262 -8.80 -12.18 -0.76
CA GLY A 262 -8.19 -12.02 0.57
C GLY A 262 -6.84 -11.28 0.51
N GLU A 263 -6.73 -10.36 -0.44
CA GLU A 263 -5.48 -9.66 -0.75
C GLU A 263 -5.07 -8.71 0.38
N LEU A 264 -3.88 -8.93 0.90
CA LEU A 264 -3.23 -8.05 1.87
C LEU A 264 -2.31 -7.05 1.17
N TRP A 265 -2.22 -5.86 1.77
CA TRP A 265 -1.51 -4.72 1.26
C TRP A 265 -0.38 -4.32 2.22
N ARG A 266 0.75 -3.90 1.65
CA ARG A 266 1.89 -3.37 2.38
C ARG A 266 1.91 -1.87 2.18
N MET A 267 2.07 -1.15 3.28
CA MET A 267 2.18 0.30 3.26
C MET A 267 3.62 0.73 2.93
N VAL A 268 3.72 1.79 2.15
CA VAL A 268 4.89 2.64 1.99
C VAL A 268 4.47 4.01 2.48
N ARG A 269 4.92 4.41 3.66
CA ARG A 269 4.72 5.75 4.20
C ARG A 269 5.79 6.67 3.63
N ILE A 270 5.39 7.85 3.17
CA ILE A 270 6.23 8.81 2.44
C ILE A 270 6.32 10.12 3.24
N GLY A 271 7.55 10.61 3.40
CA GLY A 271 7.87 11.84 4.13
C GLY A 271 8.60 11.54 5.44
N GLY A 272 9.70 12.26 5.68
CA GLY A 272 10.46 12.24 6.95
C GLY A 272 10.07 13.38 7.89
N GLN A 273 9.40 14.39 7.34
CA GLN A 273 8.80 15.53 8.03
C GLN A 273 7.43 15.79 7.40
N PRO A 274 6.54 16.56 8.05
CA PRO A 274 5.24 16.90 7.47
C PRO A 274 5.39 17.54 6.08
N LEU A 275 4.73 16.95 5.08
CA LEU A 275 4.85 17.31 3.66
C LEU A 275 4.20 18.68 3.35
N GLY A 276 3.21 19.08 4.13
CA GLY A 276 2.38 20.24 3.85
C GLY A 276 1.50 20.05 2.60
N PHE A 277 0.99 21.17 2.06
CA PHE A 277 -0.05 21.16 1.02
C PHE A 277 0.33 21.97 -0.24
N ASP A 278 1.57 22.44 -0.33
CA ASP A 278 2.06 23.27 -1.43
C ASP A 278 3.05 22.54 -2.33
N GLU A 279 3.75 21.54 -1.81
CA GLU A 279 4.66 20.73 -2.62
C GLU A 279 3.87 19.94 -3.66
N CYS A 280 4.43 19.86 -4.87
CA CYS A 280 3.82 19.19 -6.02
C CYS A 280 4.69 18.02 -6.45
N GLY A 281 4.09 16.98 -7.01
CA GLY A 281 4.82 15.86 -7.60
C GLY A 281 5.22 14.73 -6.64
N ILE A 282 4.91 14.82 -5.35
CA ILE A 282 5.14 13.72 -4.38
C ILE A 282 4.41 12.45 -4.83
N VAL A 283 3.10 12.57 -5.09
CA VAL A 283 2.28 11.45 -5.59
C VAL A 283 2.80 10.96 -6.94
N ALA A 284 3.24 11.85 -7.83
CA ALA A 284 3.78 11.49 -9.14
C ALA A 284 5.08 10.67 -9.02
N GLN A 285 5.96 11.03 -8.08
CA GLN A 285 7.22 10.34 -7.83
C GLN A 285 7.02 8.89 -7.39
N ILE A 286 5.92 8.61 -6.67
CA ILE A 286 5.60 7.26 -6.19
C ILE A 286 4.76 6.49 -7.21
N SER A 287 3.69 7.10 -7.72
CA SER A 287 2.72 6.43 -8.59
C SER A 287 3.28 6.11 -9.98
N LYS A 288 4.17 6.94 -10.54
CA LYS A 288 4.73 6.72 -11.89
C LYS A 288 5.60 5.45 -11.97
N PRO A 289 6.59 5.22 -11.08
CA PRO A 289 7.32 3.95 -11.06
C PRO A 289 6.44 2.73 -10.83
N LEU A 290 5.39 2.85 -10.00
CA LEU A 290 4.41 1.78 -9.78
C LEU A 290 3.60 1.50 -11.05
N ALA A 291 3.26 2.54 -11.83
CA ALA A 291 2.57 2.41 -13.12
C ALA A 291 3.45 1.80 -14.20
N ASP A 292 4.73 2.17 -14.25
CA ASP A 292 5.70 1.54 -15.15
C ASP A 292 5.92 0.05 -14.81
N GLY A 293 5.75 -0.32 -13.53
CA GLY A 293 5.80 -1.70 -13.06
C GLY A 293 4.49 -2.48 -13.13
N ASP A 294 3.38 -1.88 -13.59
CA ASP A 294 2.03 -2.47 -13.52
C ASP A 294 1.69 -2.99 -12.10
N ILE A 295 1.99 -2.16 -11.10
CA ILE A 295 1.76 -2.43 -9.69
C ILE A 295 0.54 -1.63 -9.24
N SER A 296 -0.51 -2.35 -8.85
CA SER A 296 -1.68 -1.72 -8.23
C SER A 296 -1.33 -1.10 -6.89
N ALA A 297 -1.81 0.12 -6.67
CA ALA A 297 -1.62 0.81 -5.41
C ALA A 297 -2.82 1.69 -5.07
N TYR A 298 -3.24 1.65 -3.81
CA TYR A 298 -4.07 2.69 -3.23
C TYR A 298 -3.17 3.77 -2.63
N TYR A 299 -3.66 5.00 -2.55
CA TYR A 299 -2.91 6.14 -2.05
C TYR A 299 -3.78 7.00 -1.14
N ILE A 300 -3.36 7.15 0.11
CA ILE A 300 -4.06 7.96 1.11
C ILE A 300 -3.09 9.02 1.63
N SER A 301 -3.36 10.27 1.26
CA SER A 301 -2.75 11.43 1.88
C SER A 301 -3.38 11.67 3.25
N THR A 302 -2.54 12.08 4.20
CA THR A 302 -2.97 12.55 5.53
C THR A 302 -2.47 13.97 5.72
N PHE A 303 -2.81 14.61 6.83
CA PHE A 303 -2.43 16.00 7.08
C PHE A 303 -0.90 16.21 7.09
N SER A 304 -0.13 15.16 7.39
CA SER A 304 1.33 15.25 7.52
C SER A 304 2.08 14.37 6.54
N PHE A 305 1.56 13.20 6.19
CA PHE A 305 2.30 12.20 5.40
C PHE A 305 1.42 11.54 4.34
N ASP A 306 2.08 10.98 3.33
CA ASP A 306 1.42 10.20 2.30
C ASP A 306 1.62 8.70 2.53
N HIS A 307 0.65 7.89 2.13
CA HIS A 307 0.66 6.45 2.35
C HIS A 307 0.23 5.71 1.08
N ALA A 308 1.15 4.97 0.46
CA ALA A 308 0.85 4.10 -0.66
C ALA A 308 0.69 2.65 -0.17
N LEU A 309 -0.45 2.03 -0.44
CA LEU A 309 -0.72 0.63 -0.16
C LEU A 309 -0.53 -0.16 -1.44
N GLN A 310 0.51 -0.99 -1.49
CA GLN A 310 0.82 -1.87 -2.62
C GLN A 310 0.53 -3.33 -2.27
N LYS A 311 0.13 -4.15 -3.23
CA LYS A 311 -0.17 -5.58 -2.95
C LYS A 311 1.05 -6.27 -2.33
N CYS A 312 0.82 -7.14 -1.35
CA CYS A 312 1.89 -7.90 -0.67
C CYS A 312 2.70 -8.79 -1.64
N GLY A 313 2.15 -9.10 -2.83
CA GLY A 313 2.84 -9.79 -3.94
C GLY A 313 3.46 -8.87 -5.01
N SER A 314 3.35 -7.54 -4.90
CA SER A 314 3.88 -6.58 -5.88
C SER A 314 5.25 -6.01 -5.51
N ILE A 315 5.68 -6.14 -4.26
CA ILE A 315 7.09 -5.95 -3.89
C ILE A 315 7.98 -6.89 -4.73
N LEU A 316 7.42 -8.02 -5.18
CA LEU A 316 8.02 -8.97 -6.11
C LEU A 316 8.02 -8.55 -7.59
N LYS A 317 7.18 -7.59 -8.03
CA LYS A 317 7.21 -7.05 -9.40
C LYS A 317 8.24 -5.92 -9.58
N GLN A 318 8.76 -5.36 -8.48
CA GLN A 318 9.98 -4.55 -8.51
C GLN A 318 11.25 -5.40 -8.69
N MET A 319 11.11 -6.73 -8.83
CA MET A 319 12.16 -7.57 -9.38
C MET A 319 11.86 -7.84 -10.86
N PRO A 320 12.75 -7.46 -11.78
CA PRO A 320 12.55 -7.74 -13.20
C PRO A 320 12.40 -9.25 -13.42
N LYS A 321 11.50 -9.61 -14.33
CA LYS A 321 11.38 -10.97 -14.88
C LYS A 321 12.70 -11.36 -15.55
N ASN A 322 13.63 -11.92 -14.78
CA ASN A 322 14.65 -12.92 -15.13
C ASN A 322 15.58 -13.12 -13.92
N PRO A 323 15.85 -14.36 -13.49
CA PRO A 323 16.16 -15.48 -14.38
C PRO A 323 15.19 -16.65 -14.19
N GLU A 324 14.84 -17.30 -15.30
CA GLU A 324 14.03 -18.53 -15.33
C GLU A 324 14.62 -19.67 -14.48
N ASP A 325 15.89 -19.57 -14.06
CA ASP A 325 16.60 -20.65 -13.35
C ASP A 325 16.61 -20.54 -11.81
N THR A 326 16.17 -19.42 -11.21
CA THR A 326 16.11 -19.37 -9.73
C THR A 326 14.97 -20.26 -9.23
N PRO A 327 15.21 -21.18 -8.28
CA PRO A 327 14.15 -22.04 -7.76
C PRO A 327 12.97 -21.23 -7.20
N SER A 328 11.75 -21.77 -7.33
CA SER A 328 10.54 -21.16 -6.78
C SER A 328 10.48 -21.33 -5.27
N SER A 329 9.78 -20.42 -4.57
CA SER A 329 9.62 -20.48 -3.11
C SER A 329 8.55 -21.48 -2.65
N SER A 330 7.75 -22.01 -3.57
CA SER A 330 6.74 -23.04 -3.27
C SER A 330 7.36 -24.38 -2.92
N VAL A 331 6.69 -25.19 -2.09
CA VAL A 331 6.99 -26.61 -1.90
C VAL A 331 5.90 -27.44 -2.58
N THR A 332 6.29 -28.28 -3.54
CA THR A 332 5.38 -29.11 -4.34
C THR A 332 5.46 -30.57 -3.92
N GLY A 333 4.39 -31.33 -4.13
CA GLY A 333 4.29 -32.74 -3.75
C GLY A 333 2.96 -33.06 -3.06
N ARG A 334 2.40 -34.23 -3.37
CA ARG A 334 1.09 -34.67 -2.87
C ARG A 334 1.19 -35.31 -1.48
N ASN A 335 2.32 -35.96 -1.20
CA ASN A 335 2.61 -36.60 0.08
C ASN A 335 3.91 -36.04 0.70
N PHE A 336 4.19 -36.39 1.95
CA PHE A 336 5.35 -35.87 2.68
C PHE A 336 6.70 -36.26 2.04
N SER A 337 6.82 -37.48 1.52
CA SER A 337 8.01 -37.95 0.82
C SER A 337 8.29 -37.10 -0.43
N GLU A 338 7.28 -36.85 -1.27
CA GLU A 338 7.38 -35.96 -2.44
C GLU A 338 7.73 -34.53 -2.05
N LYS A 339 7.11 -33.99 -1.00
CA LYS A 339 7.43 -32.66 -0.49
C LYS A 339 8.87 -32.58 0.01
N LEU A 340 9.36 -33.60 0.71
CA LEU A 340 10.76 -33.63 1.15
C LEU A 340 11.74 -33.76 -0.03
N ARG A 341 11.41 -34.52 -1.08
CA ARG A 341 12.24 -34.58 -2.30
C ARG A 341 12.31 -33.22 -3.00
N ASP A 342 11.17 -32.52 -3.12
CA ASP A 342 11.13 -31.17 -3.67
C ASP A 342 11.94 -30.18 -2.83
N ILE A 343 11.86 -30.28 -1.50
CA ILE A 343 12.69 -29.51 -0.58
C ILE A 343 14.18 -29.82 -0.79
N PHE A 344 14.54 -31.08 -0.93
CA PHE A 344 15.93 -31.48 -1.16
C PHE A 344 16.49 -30.88 -2.46
N ILE A 345 15.75 -31.01 -3.56
CA ILE A 345 16.15 -30.51 -4.89
C ILE A 345 16.28 -28.98 -4.86
N LYS A 346 15.24 -28.26 -4.38
CA LYS A 346 15.27 -26.80 -4.32
C LYS A 346 16.33 -26.28 -3.36
N GLY A 347 16.58 -26.97 -2.25
CA GLY A 347 17.63 -26.62 -1.31
C GLY A 347 19.02 -26.67 -1.95
N HIS A 348 19.29 -27.66 -2.81
CA HIS A 348 20.54 -27.72 -3.59
C HIS A 348 20.62 -26.61 -4.63
N LEU A 349 19.52 -26.29 -5.33
CA LEU A 349 19.50 -25.17 -6.27
C LEU A 349 19.76 -23.83 -5.56
N PHE A 350 19.12 -23.58 -4.42
CA PHE A 350 19.39 -22.38 -3.60
C PHE A 350 20.83 -22.34 -3.10
N TYR A 351 21.42 -23.49 -2.75
CA TYR A 351 22.82 -23.58 -2.37
C TYR A 351 23.75 -23.07 -3.48
N PHE A 352 23.56 -23.52 -4.73
CA PHE A 352 24.37 -23.06 -5.88
C PHE A 352 24.19 -21.56 -6.16
N HIS A 353 22.96 -21.06 -6.04
CA HIS A 353 22.70 -19.63 -6.19
C HIS A 353 23.37 -18.79 -5.11
N ILE A 354 23.38 -19.24 -3.84
CA ILE A 354 24.07 -18.55 -2.75
C ILE A 354 25.59 -18.56 -2.97
N GLU A 355 26.17 -19.66 -3.46
CA GLU A 355 27.59 -19.69 -3.83
C GLU A 355 27.92 -18.68 -4.94
N GLU A 356 27.06 -18.56 -5.95
CA GLU A 356 27.23 -17.57 -7.02
C GLU A 356 27.09 -16.14 -6.51
N VAL A 357 26.21 -15.88 -5.54
CA VAL A 357 26.09 -14.57 -4.89
C VAL A 357 27.36 -14.22 -4.10
N ILE A 358 27.92 -15.18 -3.36
CA ILE A 358 29.19 -15.00 -2.63
C ILE A 358 30.33 -14.71 -3.60
N ARG A 359 30.46 -15.49 -4.68
CA ARG A 359 31.49 -15.30 -5.72
C ARG A 359 31.38 -13.91 -6.38
N ASN A 360 30.16 -13.44 -6.62
CA ASN A 360 29.93 -12.11 -7.18
C ASN A 360 30.28 -10.98 -6.19
N GLN A 361 30.16 -11.21 -4.88
CA GLN A 361 30.56 -10.26 -3.84
C GLN A 361 32.08 -10.12 -3.72
N GLU A 362 32.85 -11.18 -3.90
CA GLU A 362 34.32 -11.14 -3.88
C GLU A 362 34.90 -10.26 -5.01
N SER A 363 34.17 -10.12 -6.14
CA SER A 363 34.54 -9.23 -7.24
C SER A 363 34.28 -7.73 -6.99
N LEU A 364 33.56 -7.39 -5.91
CA LEU A 364 33.13 -6.03 -5.55
C LEU A 364 34.00 -5.48 -4.42
N VAL A 365 35.22 -5.03 -4.72
CA VAL A 365 36.11 -4.42 -3.72
C VAL A 365 35.57 -3.05 -3.29
N ARG A 366 34.85 -3.01 -2.16
CA ARG A 366 34.91 -2.01 -1.07
C ARG A 366 33.70 -2.18 -0.12
N LYS A 367 34.00 -2.58 1.13
CA LYS A 367 33.10 -2.71 2.31
C LYS A 367 31.92 -3.67 2.16
N THR A 368 32.06 -4.93 2.61
CA THR A 368 30.90 -5.80 2.92
C THR A 368 31.22 -6.99 3.85
N ASP A 369 32.02 -6.79 4.91
CA ASP A 369 32.34 -7.85 5.88
C ASP A 369 31.12 -8.46 6.59
N CYS A 370 30.02 -7.72 6.71
CA CYS A 370 28.81 -8.22 7.36
C CYS A 370 27.98 -9.13 6.43
N ILE A 371 27.85 -8.75 5.16
CA ILE A 371 27.04 -9.51 4.19
C ILE A 371 27.74 -10.82 3.83
N SER A 372 29.06 -10.83 3.70
CA SER A 372 29.82 -12.07 3.45
C SER A 372 29.67 -13.08 4.60
N LYS A 373 29.67 -12.61 5.85
CA LYS A 373 29.43 -13.46 7.03
C LYS A 373 28.02 -14.05 7.05
N ILE A 374 27.01 -13.25 6.74
CA ILE A 374 25.61 -13.70 6.67
C ILE A 374 25.43 -14.74 5.56
N SER A 375 25.92 -14.46 4.35
CA SER A 375 25.81 -15.38 3.20
C SER A 375 26.49 -16.73 3.49
N ASN A 376 27.67 -16.72 4.13
CA ASN A 376 28.34 -17.95 4.53
C ASN A 376 27.57 -18.72 5.61
N THR A 377 27.01 -18.03 6.60
CA THR A 377 26.18 -18.66 7.64
C THR A 377 24.94 -19.33 7.03
N VAL A 378 24.29 -18.66 6.07
CA VAL A 378 23.13 -19.19 5.35
C VAL A 378 23.51 -20.43 4.52
N LYS A 379 24.66 -20.38 3.82
CA LYS A 379 25.21 -21.50 3.05
C LYS A 379 25.44 -22.73 3.95
N ASP A 380 26.06 -22.54 5.12
CA ASP A 380 26.37 -23.63 6.04
C ASP A 380 25.09 -24.25 6.64
N ARG A 381 24.10 -23.42 6.98
CA ARG A 381 22.79 -23.90 7.46
C ARG A 381 22.02 -24.67 6.37
N LEU A 382 22.04 -24.20 5.12
CA LEU A 382 21.46 -24.92 3.99
C LEU A 382 22.13 -26.28 3.80
N ARG A 383 23.46 -26.33 3.86
CA ARG A 383 24.22 -27.58 3.78
C ARG A 383 23.83 -28.56 4.89
N HIS A 384 23.71 -28.06 6.12
CA HIS A 384 23.27 -28.88 7.25
C HIS A 384 21.85 -29.44 7.04
N LEU A 385 20.91 -28.61 6.57
CA LEU A 385 19.55 -29.04 6.25
C LEU A 385 19.54 -30.16 5.19
N LEU A 386 20.31 -30.00 4.11
CA LEU A 386 20.41 -30.99 3.04
C LEU A 386 20.99 -32.33 3.53
N LEU A 387 22.05 -32.29 4.35
CA LEU A 387 22.62 -33.48 4.99
C LEU A 387 21.62 -34.16 5.93
N THR A 388 20.85 -33.38 6.68
CA THR A 388 19.81 -33.90 7.57
C THR A 388 18.72 -34.61 6.78
N ILE A 389 18.21 -33.98 5.70
CA ILE A 389 17.19 -34.59 4.83
C ILE A 389 17.73 -35.87 4.19
N LYS A 390 18.97 -35.87 3.71
CA LYS A 390 19.61 -37.07 3.15
C LYS A 390 19.66 -38.21 4.17
N SER A 391 20.12 -37.95 5.39
CA SER A 391 20.13 -38.96 6.45
C SER A 391 18.74 -39.50 6.78
N VAL A 392 17.70 -38.65 6.74
CA VAL A 392 16.31 -39.08 6.96
C VAL A 392 15.83 -40.02 5.84
N PHE A 393 16.21 -39.75 4.58
CA PHE A 393 15.88 -40.64 3.46
C PHE A 393 16.59 -41.99 3.56
N ASP A 394 17.88 -41.96 3.92
CA ASP A 394 18.68 -43.17 4.10
C ASP A 394 18.14 -44.03 5.25
N CYS A 395 17.75 -43.41 6.38
CA CYS A 395 17.18 -44.11 7.55
C CYS A 395 15.78 -44.69 7.31
N LEU A 396 14.98 -44.07 6.44
CA LEU A 396 13.59 -44.47 6.18
C LEU A 396 13.44 -45.30 4.89
N GLU A 397 14.55 -45.68 4.24
CA GLU A 397 14.59 -46.41 2.97
C GLU A 397 13.67 -45.81 1.89
N MET A 398 13.56 -44.48 1.84
CA MET A 398 12.61 -43.77 0.96
C MET A 398 13.10 -43.60 -0.49
N GLY A 399 14.01 -44.48 -0.94
CA GLY A 399 14.66 -44.45 -2.25
C GLY A 399 15.75 -43.38 -2.39
N ASP A 400 16.43 -43.38 -3.54
CA ASP A 400 17.58 -42.51 -3.78
C ASP A 400 17.18 -41.03 -3.97
N LEU A 401 17.91 -40.14 -3.31
CA LEU A 401 17.88 -38.71 -3.56
C LEU A 401 18.90 -38.34 -4.63
N ILE A 402 18.40 -37.88 -5.78
CA ILE A 402 19.25 -37.37 -6.86
C ILE A 402 19.56 -35.90 -6.57
N GLN A 403 20.84 -35.59 -6.39
CA GLN A 403 21.31 -34.22 -6.30
C GLN A 403 21.22 -33.56 -7.69
N PRO A 404 20.62 -32.37 -7.83
CA PRO A 404 20.57 -31.68 -9.11
C PRO A 404 21.95 -31.17 -9.54
N ASP A 405 22.19 -31.12 -10.84
CA ASP A 405 23.38 -30.51 -11.41
C ASP A 405 23.44 -28.99 -11.12
N PRO A 406 24.65 -28.40 -10.98
CA PRO A 406 24.79 -26.96 -10.82
C PRO A 406 24.24 -26.22 -12.05
N PRO A 407 23.40 -25.19 -11.87
CA PRO A 407 22.90 -24.39 -12.99
C PRO A 407 24.01 -23.56 -13.62
N GLU A 408 23.90 -23.33 -14.93
CA GLU A 408 24.82 -22.44 -15.64
C GLU A 408 24.53 -20.96 -15.30
N PHE A 409 25.56 -20.24 -14.87
CA PHE A 409 25.44 -18.82 -14.53
C PHE A 409 26.04 -17.94 -15.64
N PRO A 410 25.23 -17.15 -16.36
CA PRO A 410 25.76 -16.23 -17.37
C PRO A 410 26.58 -15.12 -16.71
N LYS A 411 27.54 -14.55 -17.46
CA LYS A 411 28.28 -13.36 -17.03
C LYS A 411 27.30 -12.18 -16.91
N ARG A 412 27.27 -11.57 -15.73
CA ARG A 412 26.37 -10.46 -15.37
C ARG A 412 27.14 -9.17 -15.12
N ASP A 413 26.54 -8.03 -15.44
CA ASP A 413 27.06 -6.72 -15.04
C ASP A 413 26.86 -6.44 -13.54
N LEU A 414 27.37 -5.30 -13.05
CA LEU A 414 27.30 -4.95 -11.62
C LEU A 414 25.86 -4.83 -11.09
N SER A 415 24.96 -4.31 -11.92
CA SER A 415 23.55 -4.09 -11.60
C SER A 415 22.81 -5.43 -11.56
N GLU A 416 23.08 -6.30 -12.52
CA GLU A 416 22.53 -7.64 -12.64
C GLU A 416 23.01 -8.57 -11.52
N LYS A 417 24.27 -8.48 -11.10
CA LYS A 417 24.79 -9.22 -9.94
C LYS A 417 24.06 -8.84 -8.65
N ARG A 418 23.84 -7.55 -8.42
CA ARG A 418 23.07 -7.06 -7.25
C ARG A 418 21.63 -7.56 -7.29
N LYS A 419 20.98 -7.44 -8.46
CA LYS A 419 19.61 -7.94 -8.68
C LYS A 419 19.50 -9.45 -8.40
N HIS A 420 20.44 -10.24 -8.93
CA HIS A 420 20.48 -11.69 -8.70
C HIS A 420 20.55 -12.02 -7.21
N GLY A 421 21.45 -11.36 -6.47
CA GLY A 421 21.57 -11.55 -5.02
C GLY A 421 20.28 -11.26 -4.27
N THR A 422 19.60 -10.16 -4.57
CA THR A 422 18.34 -9.80 -3.91
C THR A 422 17.24 -10.82 -4.19
N VAL A 423 17.10 -11.29 -5.44
CA VAL A 423 16.11 -12.31 -5.83
C VAL A 423 16.35 -13.62 -5.07
N VAL A 424 17.60 -14.08 -5.02
CA VAL A 424 17.99 -15.33 -4.36
C VAL A 424 17.69 -15.27 -2.85
N THR A 425 18.11 -14.20 -2.16
CA THR A 425 17.87 -14.05 -0.72
C THR A 425 16.39 -14.01 -0.38
N PHE A 426 15.58 -13.31 -1.19
CA PHE A 426 14.15 -13.21 -0.97
C PHE A 426 13.44 -14.56 -1.14
N ARG A 427 13.67 -15.23 -2.28
CA ARG A 427 13.03 -16.54 -2.55
C ARG A 427 13.47 -17.60 -1.56
N LEU A 428 14.72 -17.55 -1.13
CA LEU A 428 15.23 -18.46 -0.09
C LEU A 428 14.49 -18.24 1.24
N LYS A 429 14.25 -16.99 1.64
CA LYS A 429 13.50 -16.69 2.87
C LYS A 429 12.08 -17.27 2.80
N GLU A 430 11.33 -16.96 1.75
CA GLU A 430 9.97 -17.49 1.56
C GLU A 430 9.95 -19.02 1.53
N TRP A 431 10.92 -19.61 0.83
CA TRP A 431 11.04 -21.06 0.74
C TRP A 431 11.28 -21.69 2.11
N VAL A 432 12.18 -21.12 2.92
CA VAL A 432 12.43 -21.58 4.30
C VAL A 432 11.15 -21.53 5.14
N GLU A 433 10.35 -20.46 5.04
CA GLU A 433 9.07 -20.38 5.75
C GLU A 433 8.11 -21.51 5.34
N LYS A 434 8.04 -21.84 4.05
CA LYS A 434 7.24 -22.97 3.55
C LYS A 434 7.79 -24.32 4.01
N VAL A 435 9.11 -24.50 4.02
CA VAL A 435 9.79 -25.70 4.55
C VAL A 435 9.43 -25.88 6.03
N THR A 436 9.53 -24.81 6.84
CA THR A 436 9.17 -24.85 8.27
C THR A 436 7.70 -25.22 8.48
N GLN A 437 6.78 -24.74 7.64
CA GLN A 437 5.37 -25.13 7.70
C GLN A 437 5.17 -26.62 7.39
N VAL A 438 5.83 -27.15 6.36
CA VAL A 438 5.73 -28.57 5.97
C VAL A 438 6.30 -29.49 7.07
N LEU A 439 7.48 -29.15 7.60
CA LEU A 439 8.13 -29.94 8.65
C LEU A 439 7.39 -29.81 10.00
N GLY A 440 6.95 -28.60 10.35
CA GLY A 440 6.20 -28.35 11.59
C GLY A 440 4.80 -28.97 11.61
N GLY A 441 4.14 -29.04 10.45
CA GLY A 441 2.86 -29.74 10.31
C GLY A 441 2.96 -31.25 10.54
N HIS A 442 4.07 -31.87 10.14
CA HIS A 442 4.28 -33.30 10.31
C HIS A 442 4.65 -33.70 11.75
N MET A 443 5.43 -32.88 12.47
CA MET A 443 5.76 -33.15 13.88
C MET A 443 4.53 -33.09 14.80
N LYS A 444 3.51 -32.29 14.47
CA LYS A 444 2.23 -32.26 15.22
C LYS A 444 1.35 -33.49 14.97
N HIS A 445 1.53 -34.20 13.86
CA HIS A 445 0.82 -35.47 13.60
C HIS A 445 1.58 -36.68 14.17
N ALA A 446 2.91 -36.63 14.28
CA ALA A 446 3.71 -37.69 14.89
C ALA A 446 3.53 -37.81 16.42
N HIS A 447 3.05 -36.77 17.11
CA HIS A 447 2.71 -36.82 18.55
C HIS A 447 1.25 -37.23 18.83
N LYS A 448 0.48 -37.59 17.80
CA LYS A 448 -0.90 -38.08 17.94
C LYS A 448 -1.08 -39.54 17.49
N CYS A 449 0.00 -40.23 17.12
CA CYS A 449 0.02 -41.68 16.90
C CYS A 449 0.69 -42.38 18.06
#